data_AF-A0A920SDB0-F1
#
_entry.id   AF-A0A920SDB0-F1
#
_cell.length_a   1.000
_cell.length_b   1.000
_cell.length_c   1.000
_cell.angle_alpha   90.00
_cell.angle_beta   90.00
_cell.angle_gamma   90.00
#
_symmetry.space_group_name_H-M   'P 1'
#
loop_
_entity.id
_entity.type
_entity.pdbx_description
1 polymer ?
#
loop_
_entity_poly.entity_id
_entity_poly.type
_entity_poly.pdbx_seq_one_letter_code
_entity_poly.pdbx_strand_id
1 'polypeptide(L)'
;MGAGARANPVPTDRVLRRVARLADGWFPQMQPTNDARSTVERLKKFADEAGRDAAEIGMEPRINLGDGDPEFWQEQARVWEDMGATHISVNTMRSGLDSPQDHINAIQQFKEVIG
;
A
#
# COMPACT_ATOMS: atom_id res chain seq x y z
N MET A 1 -14.95 -0.98 -7.16
CA MET A 1 -14.92 -1.43 -5.74
C MET A 1 -13.58 -1.07 -5.17
N GLY A 2 -13.49 0.05 -4.46
CA GLY A 2 -12.27 0.48 -3.78
C GLY A 2 -12.28 -0.03 -2.35
N ALA A 3 -11.19 -0.65 -1.93
CA ALA A 3 -10.97 -1.07 -0.55
C ALA A 3 -10.33 0.12 0.21
N GLY A 4 -11.14 1.17 0.37
CA GLY A 4 -10.76 2.43 0.99
C GLY A 4 -10.56 3.56 -0.02
N ALA A 5 -10.83 4.78 0.41
CA ALA A 5 -10.44 6.02 -0.25
C ALA A 5 -9.75 6.90 0.81
N ARG A 6 -8.98 7.92 0.42
CA ARG A 6 -8.33 8.83 1.40
C ARG A 6 -9.29 9.36 2.49
N ALA A 7 -10.57 9.54 2.17
CA ALA A 7 -11.59 10.02 3.13
C ALA A 7 -12.13 8.92 4.07
N ASN A 8 -12.06 7.64 3.66
CA ASN A 8 -12.50 6.46 4.43
C ASN A 8 -11.49 5.33 4.18
N PRO A 9 -10.34 5.36 4.87
CA PRO A 9 -9.20 4.50 4.52
C PRO A 9 -9.47 3.03 4.86
N VAL A 10 -10.20 2.75 5.94
CA VAL A 10 -10.46 1.39 6.42
C VAL A 10 -11.59 0.74 5.61
N PRO A 11 -11.35 -0.37 4.89
CA PRO A 11 -12.39 -1.11 4.18
C PRO A 11 -13.34 -1.81 5.16
N THR A 12 -14.60 -1.97 4.75
CA THR A 12 -15.54 -2.80 5.52
C THR A 12 -15.19 -4.27 5.43
N ASP A 13 -15.60 -5.05 6.42
CA ASP A 13 -15.40 -6.51 6.44
C ASP A 13 -16.00 -7.19 5.19
N ARG A 14 -17.11 -6.68 4.64
CA ARG A 14 -17.69 -7.21 3.39
C ARG A 14 -16.70 -7.11 2.22
N VAL A 15 -15.96 -6.01 2.14
CA VAL A 15 -14.94 -5.81 1.10
C VAL A 15 -13.73 -6.70 1.37
N LEU A 16 -13.22 -6.73 2.61
CA LEU A 16 -12.07 -7.58 2.96
C LEU A 16 -12.36 -9.07 2.73
N ARG A 17 -13.55 -9.55 3.11
CA ARG A 17 -13.99 -10.93 2.82
C ARG A 17 -14.12 -11.24 1.33
N ARG A 18 -14.36 -10.22 0.49
CA ARG A 18 -14.36 -10.41 -0.97
C ARG A 18 -12.92 -10.50 -1.49
N VAL A 19 -12.03 -9.64 -1.04
CA VAL A 19 -10.60 -9.67 -1.39
C VAL A 19 -10.02 -11.02 -0.99
N ALA A 20 -10.18 -11.43 0.27
CA ALA A 20 -9.71 -12.70 0.80
C ALA A 20 -10.10 -13.91 -0.06
N ARG A 21 -11.36 -13.95 -0.53
CA ARG A 21 -11.88 -15.10 -1.29
C ARG A 21 -11.50 -15.12 -2.76
N LEU A 22 -11.34 -13.96 -3.39
CA LEU A 22 -11.37 -13.86 -4.86
C LEU A 22 -10.17 -13.15 -5.49
N ALA A 23 -9.39 -12.40 -4.72
CA ALA A 23 -8.32 -11.57 -5.28
C ALA A 23 -6.96 -12.25 -5.18
N ASP A 24 -6.10 -11.98 -6.15
CA ASP A 24 -4.66 -12.31 -6.15
C ASP A 24 -3.81 -11.12 -5.70
N GLY A 25 -4.45 -9.97 -5.47
CA GLY A 25 -3.80 -8.82 -4.88
C GLY A 25 -4.73 -7.70 -4.46
N TRP A 26 -4.18 -6.75 -3.71
CA TRP A 26 -4.90 -5.62 -3.14
C TRP A 26 -4.00 -4.39 -2.97
N PHE A 27 -4.55 -3.23 -3.33
CA PHE A 27 -3.93 -1.91 -3.14
C PHE A 27 -4.55 -1.20 -1.91
N PRO A 28 -3.97 -1.30 -0.70
CA PRO A 28 -4.45 -0.57 0.46
C PRO A 28 -4.36 0.94 0.22
N GLN A 29 -5.48 1.65 0.40
CA GLN A 29 -5.57 3.11 0.26
C GLN A 29 -5.43 3.82 1.62
N MET A 30 -4.56 3.28 2.48
CA MET A 30 -4.34 3.71 3.87
C MET A 30 -2.89 4.12 4.07
N GLN A 31 -2.60 4.80 5.18
CA GLN A 31 -1.23 5.01 5.66
C GLN A 31 -0.82 3.83 6.57
N PRO A 32 0.48 3.52 6.73
CA PRO A 32 0.97 2.40 7.53
C PRO A 32 0.86 2.68 9.05
N THR A 33 -0.37 2.82 9.54
CA THR A 33 -0.70 3.03 10.95
C THR A 33 -1.24 1.75 11.60
N ASN A 34 -1.63 1.82 12.88
CA ASN A 34 -2.29 0.72 13.58
C ASN A 34 -3.59 0.26 12.88
N ASP A 35 -4.30 1.18 12.22
CA ASP A 35 -5.50 0.84 11.44
C ASP A 35 -5.17 -0.01 10.21
N ALA A 36 -4.05 0.29 9.52
CA ALA A 36 -3.59 -0.55 8.43
C ALA A 36 -3.18 -1.94 8.94
N ARG A 37 -2.44 -2.02 10.05
CA ARG A 37 -2.04 -3.29 10.67
C ARG A 37 -3.26 -4.15 11.00
N SER A 38 -4.24 -3.60 11.71
CA SER A 38 -5.48 -4.33 12.07
C SER A 38 -6.32 -4.73 10.84
N THR A 39 -6.24 -3.96 9.75
CA THR A 39 -6.92 -4.30 8.49
C THR A 39 -6.24 -5.47 7.79
N VAL A 40 -4.90 -5.47 7.74
CA VAL A 40 -4.11 -6.58 7.17
C VAL A 40 -4.32 -7.86 7.97
N GLU A 41 -4.32 -7.79 9.30
CA GLU A 41 -4.61 -8.94 10.17
C GLU A 41 -6.02 -9.51 9.93
N ARG A 42 -7.03 -8.65 9.77
CA ARG A 42 -8.38 -9.08 9.39
C ARG A 42 -8.43 -9.75 8.03
N LEU A 43 -7.71 -9.22 7.04
CA LEU A 43 -7.61 -9.84 5.72
C LEU A 43 -6.99 -11.24 5.81
N LYS A 44 -5.89 -11.39 6.55
CA LYS A 44 -5.23 -12.69 6.80
C LYS A 44 -6.19 -13.69 7.43
N LYS A 45 -6.94 -13.27 8.46
CA LYS A 45 -7.99 -14.10 9.09
C LYS A 45 -9.08 -14.51 8.11
N PHE A 46 -9.57 -13.59 7.27
CA PHE A 46 -10.61 -13.92 6.29
C PHE A 46 -10.11 -14.82 5.15
N ALA A 47 -8.83 -14.77 4.81
CA ALA A 47 -8.22 -15.68 3.85
C ALA A 47 -8.16 -17.11 4.42
N ASP A 48 -7.73 -17.24 5.68
CA ASP A 48 -7.74 -18.51 6.41
C ASP A 48 -9.16 -19.10 6.53
N GLU A 49 -10.15 -18.29 6.92
CA GLU A 49 -11.58 -18.69 6.94
C GLU A 49 -12.10 -19.12 5.56
N ALA A 50 -11.48 -18.66 4.47
CA ALA A 50 -11.80 -19.03 3.09
C ALA A 50 -10.97 -20.21 2.57
N GLY A 51 -10.07 -20.78 3.38
CA GLY A 51 -9.18 -21.86 3.00
C GLY A 51 -8.08 -21.46 2.01
N ARG A 52 -7.66 -20.18 2.03
CA ARG A 52 -6.58 -19.65 1.18
C ARG A 52 -5.40 -19.21 2.03
N ASP A 53 -4.20 -19.35 1.48
CA ASP A 53 -3.01 -18.73 2.05
C ASP A 53 -3.03 -17.21 1.77
N ALA A 54 -2.93 -16.40 2.82
CA ALA A 54 -2.90 -14.95 2.69
C ALA A 54 -1.65 -14.46 1.96
N ALA A 55 -0.55 -15.24 1.93
CA ALA A 55 0.66 -14.92 1.19
C ALA A 55 0.47 -14.95 -0.34
N GLU A 56 -0.57 -15.63 -0.84
CA GLU A 56 -0.94 -15.61 -2.26
C GLU A 56 -1.65 -14.31 -2.68
N ILE A 57 -2.01 -13.45 -1.72
CA ILE A 57 -2.68 -12.18 -1.99
C ILE A 57 -1.62 -11.06 -1.94
N GLY A 58 -1.09 -10.68 -3.10
CA GLY A 58 -0.09 -9.62 -3.19
C GLY A 58 -0.61 -8.28 -2.65
N MET A 59 0.14 -7.65 -1.75
CA MET A 59 -0.20 -6.32 -1.22
C MET A 59 0.73 -5.25 -1.81
N GLU A 60 0.12 -4.22 -2.40
CA GLU A 60 0.83 -3.06 -2.99
C GLU A 60 0.27 -1.73 -2.42
N PRO A 61 0.84 -1.23 -1.32
CA PRO A 61 0.58 0.12 -0.83
C PRO A 61 1.20 1.19 -1.75
N ARG A 62 0.78 2.43 -1.52
CA ARG A 62 1.28 3.60 -2.22
C ARG A 62 1.95 4.57 -1.26
N ILE A 63 3.16 5.00 -1.62
CA ILE A 63 3.84 6.14 -0.99
C ILE A 63 3.68 7.35 -1.93
N ASN A 64 3.26 8.50 -1.40
CA ASN A 64 3.27 9.73 -2.19
C ASN A 64 4.60 10.44 -1.97
N LEU A 65 5.25 10.85 -3.06
CA LEU A 65 6.56 11.52 -3.01
C LEU A 65 6.52 12.75 -2.09
N GLY A 66 5.43 13.52 -2.16
CA GLY A 66 5.26 14.74 -1.38
C GLY A 66 4.94 14.55 0.11
N ASP A 67 4.82 13.31 0.60
CA ASP A 67 4.50 13.06 2.02
C ASP A 67 5.74 13.20 2.93
N GLY A 68 6.96 13.20 2.38
CA GLY A 68 8.20 13.33 3.15
C GLY A 68 9.46 13.30 2.29
N ASP A 69 10.60 13.10 2.93
CA ASP A 69 11.93 13.02 2.32
C ASP A 69 12.37 11.55 2.09
N PRO A 70 13.59 11.30 1.56
CA PRO A 70 14.08 9.94 1.33
C PRO A 70 14.07 9.03 2.56
N GLU A 71 14.39 9.55 3.75
CA GLU A 71 14.36 8.77 4.99
C GLU A 71 12.92 8.36 5.33
N PHE A 72 11.97 9.29 5.19
CA PHE A 72 10.56 8.99 5.36
C PHE A 72 10.09 7.89 4.40
N TRP A 73 10.45 7.96 3.11
CA TRP A 73 10.04 6.94 2.13
C TRP A 73 10.57 5.55 2.47
N GLN A 74 11.85 5.44 2.85
CA GLN A 74 12.44 4.17 3.28
C GLN A 74 11.71 3.60 4.50
N GLU A 75 11.44 4.44 5.49
CA GLU A 75 10.74 4.00 6.70
C GLU A 75 9.32 3.52 6.38
N GLN A 76 8.57 4.27 5.57
CA GLN A 76 7.22 3.83 5.15
C GLN A 76 7.29 2.50 4.38
N ALA A 77 8.27 2.31 3.50
CA ALA A 77 8.46 1.07 2.76
C ALA A 77 8.74 -0.11 3.70
N ARG A 78 9.65 0.06 4.67
CA ARG A 78 9.96 -0.96 5.69
C ARG A 78 8.75 -1.32 6.55
N VAL A 79 8.00 -0.32 7.02
CA VAL A 79 6.80 -0.59 7.83
C VAL A 79 5.74 -1.36 7.02
N TRP A 80 5.60 -1.08 5.73
CA TRP A 80 4.72 -1.85 4.86
C TRP A 80 5.22 -3.27 4.60
N GLU A 81 6.52 -3.43 4.37
CA GLU A 81 7.18 -4.74 4.22
C GLU A 81 6.96 -5.61 5.47
N ASP A 82 7.12 -5.05 6.68
CA ASP A 82 6.86 -5.72 7.96
C ASP A 82 5.38 -6.16 8.11
N MET A 83 4.44 -5.50 7.43
CA MET A 83 3.04 -5.90 7.40
C MET A 83 2.76 -7.01 6.36
N GLY A 84 3.72 -7.29 5.48
CA GLY A 84 3.63 -8.27 4.39
C GLY A 84 3.36 -7.66 3.03
N ALA A 85 3.73 -6.39 2.80
CA ALA A 85 3.69 -5.81 1.46
C ALA A 85 4.67 -6.56 0.55
N THR A 86 4.24 -6.81 -0.67
CA THR A 86 5.03 -7.53 -1.70
C THR A 86 5.56 -6.60 -2.78
N HIS A 87 4.91 -5.44 -2.91
CA HIS A 87 5.20 -4.42 -3.92
C HIS A 87 4.96 -3.05 -3.28
N ILE A 88 5.52 -1.99 -3.85
CA ILE A 88 5.25 -0.60 -3.48
C ILE A 88 5.04 0.19 -4.77
N SER A 89 4.06 1.09 -4.78
CA SER A 89 3.93 2.12 -5.82
C SER A 89 4.28 3.50 -5.30
N VAL A 90 4.87 4.34 -6.16
CA VAL A 90 5.10 5.76 -5.87
C VAL A 90 4.13 6.63 -6.66
N ASN A 91 3.66 7.71 -6.02
CA ASN A 91 2.84 8.72 -6.66
C ASN A 91 3.48 10.09 -6.54
N THR A 92 3.82 10.68 -7.68
CA THR A 92 4.45 12.01 -7.78
C THR A 92 3.45 13.14 -8.02
N MET A 93 2.14 12.84 -8.11
CA MET A 93 1.12 13.85 -8.35
C MET A 93 0.97 14.76 -7.12
N ARG A 94 0.83 16.07 -7.38
CA ARG A 94 0.73 17.11 -6.34
C ARG A 94 1.99 17.24 -5.46
N SER A 95 3.15 16.85 -5.98
CA SER A 95 4.45 16.95 -5.28
C SER A 95 5.26 18.20 -5.65
N GLY A 96 4.65 19.19 -6.30
CA GLY A 96 5.32 20.45 -6.67
C GLY A 96 6.37 20.31 -7.77
N LEU A 97 6.24 19.30 -8.63
CA LEU A 97 7.12 19.09 -9.79
C LEU A 97 6.55 19.80 -11.01
N ASP A 98 7.40 20.49 -11.78
CA ASP A 98 6.99 21.43 -12.82
C ASP A 98 6.92 20.79 -14.22
N SER A 99 7.65 19.70 -14.44
CA SER A 99 7.74 19.07 -15.76
C SER A 99 7.66 17.53 -15.72
N PRO A 100 7.30 16.88 -16.85
CA PRO A 100 7.38 15.43 -16.97
C PRO A 100 8.77 14.87 -16.66
N GLN A 101 9.84 15.61 -16.96
CA GLN A 101 11.21 15.17 -16.67
C GLN A 101 11.48 15.16 -15.16
N ASP A 102 10.96 16.14 -14.41
CA ASP A 102 11.09 16.17 -12.95
C ASP A 102 10.38 14.99 -12.30
N HIS A 103 9.22 14.60 -12.84
CA HIS A 103 8.53 13.37 -12.42
C HIS A 103 9.37 12.10 -12.66
N ILE A 104 10.02 11.99 -13.83
CA ILE A 104 10.89 10.84 -14.15
C ILE A 104 12.09 10.81 -13.19
N ASN A 105 12.75 11.95 -12.98
CA ASN A 105 13.90 12.06 -12.09
C ASN A 105 13.52 11.69 -10.64
N ALA A 106 12.35 12.15 -10.16
CA ALA A 106 11.86 11.82 -8.83
C ALA A 106 11.56 10.32 -8.67
N ILE A 107 11.00 9.66 -9.69
CA ILE A 107 10.76 8.20 -9.67
C ILE A 107 12.08 7.43 -9.66
N GLN A 108 13.08 7.89 -10.42
CA GLN A 108 14.43 7.30 -10.41
C GLN A 108 15.07 7.41 -9.02
N GLN A 109 15.05 8.60 -8.42
CA GLN A 109 15.55 8.83 -7.06
C GLN A 109 14.81 7.95 -6.04
N PHE A 110 13.49 7.91 -6.10
CA PHE A 110 12.69 7.09 -5.19
C PHE A 110 13.12 5.63 -5.24
N LYS A 111 13.27 5.07 -6.45
CA LYS A 111 13.75 3.70 -6.65
C LYS A 111 15.14 3.48 -6.05
N GLU A 112 16.08 4.39 -6.28
CA GLU A 112 17.44 4.30 -5.71
C GLU A 112 17.45 4.33 -4.18
N VAL A 113 16.53 5.09 -3.59
CA VAL A 113 16.39 5.25 -2.14
C VAL A 113 15.78 4.01 -1.49
N ILE A 114 14.73 3.42 -2.06
CA ILE A 114 13.99 2.32 -1.40
C ILE A 114 14.55 0.92 -1.73
N GLY A 115 15.27 0.75 -2.84
CA GLY A 115 15.77 -0.55 -3.32
C GLY A 115 14.88 -1.22 -4.34
#